data_AF-A0A661N7T4-F1
#
_entry.id   AF-A0A661N7T4-F1
#
_cell.length_a   1.000
_cell.length_b   1.000
_cell.length_c   1.000
_cell.angle_alpha   90.00
_cell.angle_beta   90.00
_cell.angle_gamma   90.00
#
_symmetry.space_group_name_H-M   'P 1'
#
loop_
_entity.id
_entity.type
_entity.pdbx_description
1 polymer ?
#
loop_
_entity_poly.entity_id
_entity_poly.type
_entity_poly.pdbx_seq_one_letter_code
_entity_poly.pdbx_strand_id
1 'polypeptide(L)'
;MTHGLAVFNVGICRLLRGEPEQALALIDRAIESGWIETWTMRRARHVLYGGRAFCLAVLGRLEEAQRDQDRALHTCPTAQRGTLVSGDALLVARAGQHAALLDACPEWAQLAAQSGRPPQQRTLAVLKALALQATGAEGSAVSEALAEAPALDPGRVDHLAVRWPALAEFLQERQLAARADS
;
A
#
# COMPACT_ATOMS: atom_id res chain seq x y z
N MET A 1 13.31 -16.23 19.54
CA MET A 1 13.58 -14.89 18.96
C MET A 1 12.93 -14.65 17.59
N THR A 2 12.34 -15.67 16.95
CA THR A 2 11.78 -15.67 15.57
C THR A 2 10.28 -15.37 15.47
N HIS A 3 9.57 -15.24 16.60
CA HIS A 3 8.10 -15.23 16.60
C HIS A 3 7.48 -13.93 16.05
N GLY A 4 8.00 -12.75 16.39
CA GLY A 4 7.41 -11.47 15.98
C GLY A 4 7.47 -11.21 14.47
N LEU A 5 8.59 -11.52 13.81
CA LEU A 5 8.72 -11.40 12.36
C LEU A 5 7.79 -12.36 11.62
N ALA A 6 7.68 -13.60 12.13
CA ALA A 6 6.80 -14.59 11.55
C ALA A 6 5.33 -14.14 11.65
N VAL A 7 4.90 -13.66 12.83
CA VAL A 7 3.55 -13.11 13.03
C VAL A 7 3.28 -11.93 12.10
N PHE A 8 4.24 -11.00 11.96
CA PHE A 8 4.15 -9.89 11.01
C PHE A 8 3.98 -10.38 9.56
N ASN A 9 4.83 -11.30 9.11
CA ASN A 9 4.76 -11.83 7.74
C ASN A 9 3.43 -12.54 7.47
N VAL A 10 2.90 -13.28 8.46
CA VAL A 10 1.54 -13.86 8.37
C VAL A 10 0.49 -12.76 8.24
N GLY A 11 0.63 -11.65 8.99
CA GLY A 11 -0.21 -10.46 8.83
C GLY A 11 -0.17 -9.91 7.40
N ILE A 12 1.02 -9.75 6.81
CA ILE A 12 1.16 -9.32 5.42
C ILE A 12 0.50 -10.31 4.44
N CYS A 13 0.64 -11.61 4.65
CA CYS A 13 -0.04 -12.61 3.82
C CYS A 13 -1.57 -12.50 3.92
N ARG A 14 -2.11 -12.22 5.10
CA ARG A 14 -3.55 -11.98 5.32
C ARG A 14 -4.02 -10.73 4.60
N LEU A 15 -3.26 -9.64 4.69
CA LEU A 15 -3.55 -8.39 3.97
C LEU A 15 -3.63 -8.65 2.46
N LEU A 16 -2.64 -9.33 1.88
CA LEU A 16 -2.60 -9.62 0.44
C LEU A 16 -3.74 -10.54 -0.04
N ARG A 17 -4.44 -11.23 0.88
CA ARG A 17 -5.64 -12.03 0.60
C ARG A 17 -6.94 -11.24 0.75
N GLY A 18 -6.85 -9.94 1.04
CA GLY A 18 -8.03 -9.12 1.29
C GLY A 18 -8.61 -9.30 2.70
N GLU A 19 -7.80 -9.72 3.67
CA GLU A 19 -8.20 -9.87 5.08
C GLU A 19 -7.50 -8.81 5.98
N PRO A 20 -7.68 -7.49 5.73
CA PRO A 20 -6.92 -6.44 6.39
C PRO A 20 -7.19 -6.32 7.90
N GLU A 21 -8.37 -6.69 8.40
CA GLU A 21 -8.66 -6.69 9.84
C GLU A 21 -7.84 -7.74 10.58
N GLN A 22 -7.75 -8.95 10.02
CA GLN A 22 -6.93 -10.03 10.59
C GLN A 22 -5.44 -9.68 10.49
N ALA A 23 -5.03 -9.08 9.36
CA ALA A 23 -3.68 -8.57 9.18
C ALA A 23 -3.32 -7.55 10.26
N LEU A 24 -4.18 -6.55 10.47
CA LEU A 24 -4.00 -5.52 11.47
C LEU A 24 -3.87 -6.11 12.87
N ALA A 25 -4.76 -7.03 13.26
CA ALA A 25 -4.70 -7.68 14.57
C ALA A 25 -3.39 -8.45 14.80
N LEU A 26 -2.84 -9.10 13.77
CA LEU A 26 -1.54 -9.77 13.87
C LEU A 26 -0.38 -8.78 13.99
N ILE A 27 -0.43 -7.69 13.24
CA ILE A 27 0.58 -6.62 13.30
C ILE A 27 0.55 -5.94 14.68
N ASP A 28 -0.63 -5.64 15.21
CA ASP A 28 -0.83 -5.08 16.56
C ASP A 28 -0.20 -5.99 17.61
N ARG A 29 -0.49 -7.30 17.56
CA ARG A 29 0.14 -8.27 18.47
C ARG A 29 1.66 -8.32 18.34
N ALA A 30 2.20 -8.19 17.13
CA ALA A 30 3.64 -8.15 16.91
C ALA A 30 4.28 -6.91 17.57
N ILE A 31 3.60 -5.76 17.51
CA ILE A 31 4.03 -4.51 18.17
C ILE A 31 3.91 -4.64 19.69
N GLU A 32 2.76 -5.06 20.20
CA GLU A 32 2.45 -5.21 21.64
C GLU A 32 3.38 -6.20 22.35
N SER A 33 3.91 -7.19 21.62
CA SER A 33 4.88 -8.15 22.18
C SER A 33 6.18 -7.51 22.66
N GLY A 34 6.44 -6.24 22.33
CA GLY A 34 7.67 -5.52 22.68
C GLY A 34 8.89 -6.01 21.90
N TRP A 35 8.73 -6.99 20.99
CA TRP A 35 9.82 -7.56 20.21
C TRP A 35 10.56 -6.50 19.37
N ILE A 36 9.84 -5.49 18.88
CA ILE A 36 10.39 -4.38 18.10
C ILE A 36 11.24 -3.39 18.92
N GLU A 37 11.14 -3.46 20.25
CA GLU A 37 11.93 -2.64 21.16
C GLU A 37 13.34 -3.20 21.38
N THR A 38 13.56 -4.48 21.04
CA THR A 38 14.88 -5.11 21.08
C THR A 38 15.86 -4.43 20.14
N TRP A 39 17.12 -4.27 20.58
CA TRP A 39 18.14 -3.50 19.85
C TRP A 39 18.31 -3.94 18.39
N THR A 40 18.32 -5.25 18.14
CA THR A 40 18.45 -5.84 16.80
C THR A 40 17.30 -5.45 15.87
N MET A 41 16.10 -5.28 16.41
CA MET A 41 14.87 -5.08 15.64
C MET A 41 14.43 -3.62 15.53
N ARG A 42 15.07 -2.70 16.25
CA ARG A 42 14.81 -1.25 16.12
C ARG A 42 14.92 -0.77 14.67
N ARG A 43 15.84 -1.36 13.89
CA ARG A 43 16.03 -1.05 12.47
C ARG A 43 14.86 -1.46 11.59
N ALA A 44 14.01 -2.38 12.04
CA ALA A 44 12.83 -2.85 11.30
C ALA A 44 11.53 -2.12 11.71
N ARG A 45 11.61 -1.09 12.57
CA ARG A 45 10.44 -0.31 13.03
C ARG A 45 9.58 0.21 11.91
N HIS A 46 10.22 0.81 10.91
CA HIS A 46 9.54 1.37 9.76
C HIS A 46 8.71 0.33 9.00
N VAL A 47 9.15 -0.92 8.92
CA VAL A 47 8.41 -1.99 8.24
C VAL A 47 7.13 -2.33 8.97
N LEU A 48 7.18 -2.41 10.31
CA LEU A 48 6.02 -2.74 11.14
C LEU A 48 4.98 -1.61 11.14
N TYR A 49 5.42 -0.38 11.42
CA TYR A 49 4.52 0.77 11.37
C TYR A 49 4.02 1.06 9.95
N GLY A 50 4.84 0.88 8.92
CA GLY A 50 4.40 1.03 7.52
C GLY A 50 3.38 -0.04 7.12
N GLY A 51 3.57 -1.29 7.55
CA GLY A 51 2.59 -2.35 7.33
C GLY A 51 1.26 -2.09 8.06
N ARG A 52 1.33 -1.58 9.31
CA ARG A 52 0.14 -1.18 10.07
C ARG A 52 -0.59 -0.02 9.41
N ALA A 53 0.15 1.03 9.03
CA ALA A 53 -0.37 2.19 8.30
C ALA A 53 -1.10 1.78 7.02
N PHE A 54 -0.50 0.89 6.24
CA PHE A 54 -1.12 0.37 5.02
C PHE A 54 -2.44 -0.37 5.31
N CYS A 55 -2.48 -1.27 6.31
CA CYS A 55 -3.72 -1.95 6.70
C CYS A 55 -4.80 -0.96 7.12
N LEU A 56 -4.44 0.03 7.95
CA LEU A 56 -5.34 1.07 8.40
C LEU A 56 -5.88 1.91 7.23
N ALA A 57 -5.03 2.24 6.25
CA ALA A 57 -5.41 3.00 5.06
C ALA A 57 -6.38 2.21 4.16
N VAL A 58 -6.13 0.91 3.93
CA VAL A 58 -7.08 0.01 3.24
C VAL A 58 -8.44 0.06 3.94
N LEU A 59 -8.44 -0.10 5.27
CA LEU A 59 -9.65 -0.06 6.10
C LEU A 59 -10.32 1.32 6.18
N GLY A 60 -9.70 2.38 5.66
CA GLY A 60 -10.23 3.75 5.67
C GLY A 60 -10.01 4.51 6.99
N ARG A 61 -9.18 3.98 7.89
CA ARG A 61 -8.81 4.61 9.17
C ARG A 61 -7.66 5.59 8.97
N LEU A 62 -7.90 6.63 8.18
CA LEU A 62 -6.84 7.49 7.60
C LEU A 62 -6.02 8.24 8.65
N GLU A 63 -6.63 8.74 9.72
CA GLU A 63 -5.90 9.46 10.78
C GLU A 63 -4.93 8.56 11.55
N GLU A 64 -5.31 7.31 11.79
CA GLU A 64 -4.43 6.32 12.42
C GLU A 64 -3.34 5.86 11.47
N ALA A 65 -3.71 5.65 10.20
CA ALA A 65 -2.77 5.30 9.15
C ALA A 65 -1.69 6.38 8.97
N GLN A 66 -2.08 7.66 8.96
CA GLN A 66 -1.14 8.78 8.84
C GLN A 66 -0.16 8.81 10.02
N ARG A 67 -0.66 8.69 11.24
CA ARG A 67 0.21 8.69 12.45
C ARG A 67 1.25 7.57 12.40
N ASP A 68 0.87 6.40 11.93
CA ASP A 68 1.80 5.27 11.81
C ASP A 68 2.74 5.40 10.62
N GLN A 69 2.27 5.98 9.52
CA GLN A 69 3.11 6.28 8.37
C GLN A 69 4.19 7.30 8.75
N ASP A 70 3.84 8.35 9.51
CA ASP A 70 4.80 9.32 10.03
C ASP A 70 5.85 8.66 10.92
N ARG A 71 5.44 7.75 11.82
CA ARG A 71 6.36 6.96 12.65
C ARG A 71 7.26 6.06 11.81
N ALA A 72 6.71 5.45 10.75
CA ALA A 72 7.45 4.61 9.85
C ALA A 72 8.54 5.42 9.13
N LEU A 73 8.16 6.56 8.53
CA LEU A 73 9.07 7.47 7.84
C LEU A 73 10.15 8.03 8.77
N HIS A 74 9.78 8.42 9.99
CA HIS A 74 10.73 8.94 10.99
C HIS A 74 11.84 7.94 11.34
N THR A 75 11.54 6.64 11.28
CA THR A 75 12.49 5.57 11.62
C THR A 75 13.07 4.87 10.38
N CYS A 76 12.67 5.29 9.17
CA CYS A 76 13.07 4.66 7.92
C CYS A 76 14.42 5.19 7.45
N PRO A 77 15.41 4.32 7.20
CA PRO A 77 16.63 4.72 6.51
C PRO A 77 16.30 5.30 5.13
N THR A 78 16.99 6.35 4.69
CA THR A 78 16.75 7.00 3.39
C THR A 78 16.72 6.00 2.23
N ALA A 79 17.66 5.06 2.21
CA ALA A 79 17.75 4.02 1.19
C ALA A 79 16.56 3.04 1.15
N GLN A 80 15.71 3.04 2.18
CA GLN A 80 14.54 2.17 2.31
C GLN A 80 13.22 2.93 2.19
N ARG A 81 13.24 4.25 1.98
CA ARG A 81 12.01 5.08 1.85
C ARG A 81 11.08 4.58 0.75
N GLY A 82 11.62 4.06 -0.35
CA GLY A 82 10.84 3.46 -1.43
C GLY A 82 9.92 2.30 -0.99
N THR A 83 10.17 1.68 0.17
CA THR A 83 9.32 0.62 0.71
C THR A 83 8.03 1.13 1.37
N LEU A 84 7.95 2.43 1.65
CA LEU A 84 6.82 3.08 2.32
C LEU A 84 5.93 3.89 1.38
N VAL A 85 6.36 4.09 0.12
CA VAL A 85 5.67 4.90 -0.90
C VAL A 85 4.22 4.47 -1.10
N SER A 86 3.91 3.16 -1.12
CA SER A 86 2.52 2.74 -1.29
C SER A 86 1.63 3.12 -0.11
N GLY A 87 2.19 3.28 1.10
CA GLY A 87 1.44 3.78 2.25
C GLY A 87 1.05 5.25 2.05
N ASP A 88 2.00 6.09 1.64
CA ASP A 88 1.76 7.51 1.34
C ASP A 88 0.76 7.67 0.19
N ALA A 89 0.99 6.96 -0.91
CA ALA A 89 0.11 7.01 -2.08
C ALA A 89 -1.32 6.56 -1.74
N LEU A 90 -1.45 5.48 -0.96
CA LEU A 90 -2.76 4.99 -0.55
C LEU A 90 -3.49 5.97 0.36
N LEU A 91 -2.80 6.60 1.30
CA LEU A 91 -3.36 7.64 2.18
C LEU A 91 -3.91 8.82 1.38
N VAL A 92 -3.11 9.38 0.48
CA VAL A 92 -3.49 10.53 -0.36
C VAL A 92 -4.65 10.16 -1.29
N ALA A 93 -4.59 8.98 -1.92
CA ALA A 93 -5.67 8.51 -2.79
C ALA A 93 -6.98 8.30 -2.03
N ARG A 94 -6.93 7.69 -0.84
CA ARG A 94 -8.11 7.44 0.00
C ARG A 94 -8.72 8.72 0.55
N ALA A 95 -7.91 9.75 0.75
CA ALA A 95 -8.37 11.08 1.13
C ALA A 95 -9.01 11.86 -0.04
N GLY A 96 -9.04 11.29 -1.26
CA GLY A 96 -9.60 11.94 -2.45
C GLY A 96 -8.70 13.06 -3.01
N GLN A 97 -7.44 13.13 -2.56
CA GLN A 97 -6.50 14.19 -2.94
C GLN A 97 -5.79 13.83 -4.26
N HIS A 98 -6.57 13.62 -5.33
CA HIS A 98 -6.08 13.10 -6.60
C HIS A 98 -5.00 13.97 -7.26
N ALA A 99 -5.16 15.29 -7.26
CA ALA A 99 -4.16 16.21 -7.81
C ALA A 99 -2.81 16.10 -7.06
N ALA A 100 -2.84 16.12 -5.74
CA ALA A 100 -1.64 15.99 -4.92
C ALA A 100 -0.93 14.63 -5.13
N LEU A 101 -1.70 13.56 -5.35
CA LEU A 101 -1.14 12.25 -5.70
C LEU A 101 -0.38 12.33 -7.03
N LEU A 102 -0.98 12.93 -8.05
CA LEU A 102 -0.38 13.03 -9.39
C LEU A 102 0.88 13.91 -9.38
N ASP A 103 0.87 14.99 -8.60
CA ASP A 103 2.03 15.88 -8.43
C ASP A 103 3.21 15.13 -7.77
N ALA A 104 2.94 14.25 -6.81
CA ALA A 104 3.96 13.48 -6.10
C ALA A 104 4.43 12.22 -6.85
N CYS A 105 3.65 11.74 -7.83
CA CYS A 105 3.92 10.49 -8.55
C CYS A 105 5.33 10.38 -9.15
N PRO A 106 5.94 11.41 -9.78
CA PRO A 106 7.28 11.28 -10.36
C PRO A 106 8.35 10.90 -9.32
N GLU A 107 8.35 11.55 -8.16
CA GLU A 107 9.27 11.25 -7.07
C GLU A 107 8.99 9.85 -6.49
N TRP A 108 7.72 9.55 -6.24
CA TRP A 108 7.30 8.26 -5.70
C TRP A 108 7.61 7.09 -6.63
N ALA A 109 7.47 7.27 -7.94
CA ALA A 109 7.83 6.26 -8.93
C ALA A 109 9.33 5.98 -8.91
N GLN A 110 10.16 7.02 -8.80
CA GLN A 110 11.61 6.87 -8.67
C GLN A 110 11.98 6.11 -7.38
N LEU A 111 11.38 6.48 -6.25
CA LEU A 111 11.62 5.81 -4.97
C LEU A 111 11.15 4.34 -5.00
N ALA A 112 9.97 4.07 -5.56
CA ALA A 112 9.44 2.72 -5.71
C ALA A 112 10.34 1.86 -6.62
N ALA A 113 10.88 2.44 -7.71
CA ALA A 113 11.84 1.79 -8.59
C ALA A 113 13.13 1.41 -7.86
N GLN A 114 13.72 2.35 -7.12
CA GLN A 114 14.95 2.14 -6.34
C GLN A 114 14.79 1.06 -5.26
N SER A 115 13.59 0.88 -4.71
CA SER A 115 13.32 -0.16 -3.73
C SER A 115 13.45 -1.59 -4.30
N GLY A 116 13.34 -1.75 -5.63
CA GLY A 116 13.32 -3.04 -6.30
C GLY A 116 12.13 -3.92 -5.93
N ARG A 117 11.03 -3.34 -5.43
CA ARG A 117 9.83 -4.07 -4.99
C ARG A 117 8.67 -3.91 -5.96
N PRO A 118 8.37 -4.92 -6.81
CA PRO A 118 7.25 -4.87 -7.76
C PRO A 118 5.87 -4.56 -7.14
N PRO A 119 5.54 -5.02 -5.91
CA PRO A 119 4.27 -4.63 -5.28
C PRO A 119 4.10 -3.12 -5.11
N GLN A 120 5.19 -2.39 -4.80
CA GLN A 120 5.11 -0.95 -4.57
C GLN A 120 4.81 -0.20 -5.87
N GLN A 121 5.46 -0.61 -6.96
CA GLN A 121 5.26 -0.03 -8.28
C GLN A 121 3.84 -0.29 -8.80
N ARG A 122 3.31 -1.51 -8.62
CA ARG A 122 1.92 -1.84 -9.01
C ARG A 122 0.90 -1.01 -8.25
N THR A 123 1.04 -0.91 -6.93
CA THR A 123 0.11 -0.10 -6.12
C THR A 123 0.14 1.36 -6.57
N LEU A 124 1.33 1.95 -6.74
CA LEU A 124 1.44 3.33 -7.20
C LEU A 124 0.81 3.53 -8.59
N ALA A 125 1.08 2.64 -9.55
CA ALA A 125 0.53 2.72 -10.90
C ALA A 125 -1.01 2.66 -10.92
N VAL A 126 -1.61 1.75 -10.13
CA VAL A 126 -3.06 1.64 -10.00
C VAL A 126 -3.67 2.90 -9.38
N LEU A 127 -3.06 3.43 -8.32
CA LEU A 127 -3.56 4.63 -7.65
C LEU A 127 -3.40 5.90 -8.52
N LYS A 128 -2.30 5.98 -9.29
CA LYS A 128 -2.08 7.02 -10.32
C LYS A 128 -3.16 6.96 -11.39
N ALA A 129 -3.44 5.76 -11.91
CA ALA A 129 -4.46 5.56 -12.94
C ALA A 129 -5.86 5.90 -12.43
N LEU A 130 -6.19 5.52 -11.19
CA LEU A 130 -7.44 5.92 -10.53
C LEU A 130 -7.54 7.45 -10.40
N ALA A 131 -6.47 8.11 -9.95
CA ALA A 131 -6.45 9.57 -9.80
C ALA A 131 -6.62 10.29 -11.15
N LEU A 132 -5.96 9.81 -12.21
CA LEU A 132 -6.12 10.32 -13.58
C LEU A 132 -7.58 10.23 -14.04
N GLN A 133 -8.22 9.07 -13.85
CA GLN A 133 -9.64 8.89 -14.17
C GLN A 133 -10.53 9.85 -13.37
N ALA A 134 -10.29 10.00 -12.07
CA ALA A 134 -11.05 10.91 -11.21
C ALA A 134 -10.90 12.40 -11.59
N THR A 135 -9.75 12.79 -12.15
CA THR A 135 -9.52 14.16 -12.66
C THR A 135 -10.01 14.38 -14.09
N GLY A 136 -10.62 13.36 -14.73
CA GLY A 136 -11.12 13.46 -16.10
C GLY A 136 -10.03 13.42 -17.17
N ALA A 137 -8.87 12.83 -16.87
CA ALA A 137 -7.84 12.61 -17.87
C ALA A 137 -8.32 11.65 -18.97
N GLU A 138 -7.70 11.74 -20.15
CA GLU A 138 -8.01 10.85 -21.27
C GLU A 138 -7.74 9.38 -20.93
N GLY A 139 -8.52 8.47 -21.53
CA GLY A 139 -8.36 7.03 -21.30
C GLY A 139 -6.99 6.47 -21.71
N SER A 140 -6.29 7.13 -22.63
CA SER A 140 -4.90 6.83 -23.01
C SER A 140 -3.95 7.01 -21.82
N ALA A 141 -4.00 8.16 -21.14
CA ALA A 141 -3.15 8.45 -19.98
C ALA A 141 -3.39 7.46 -18.83
N VAL A 142 -4.64 7.06 -18.59
CA VAL A 142 -4.98 6.02 -17.61
C VAL A 142 -4.34 4.67 -17.99
N SER A 143 -4.39 4.31 -19.27
CA SER A 143 -3.84 3.05 -19.78
C SER A 143 -2.31 3.03 -19.73
N GLU A 144 -1.67 4.15 -20.07
CA GLU A 144 -0.21 4.34 -19.95
C GLU A 144 0.26 4.21 -18.49
N ALA A 145 -0.46 4.84 -17.55
CA ALA A 145 -0.15 4.71 -16.13
C ALA A 145 -0.22 3.25 -15.64
N LEU A 146 -1.20 2.47 -16.12
CA LEU A 146 -1.30 1.04 -15.78
C LEU A 146 -0.18 0.21 -16.44
N ALA A 147 0.28 0.59 -17.63
CA ALA A 147 1.37 -0.10 -18.34
C ALA A 147 2.73 0.05 -17.65
N GLU A 148 2.91 1.06 -16.79
CA GLU A 148 4.10 1.22 -15.93
C GLU A 148 4.20 0.13 -14.85
N ALA A 149 3.09 -0.57 -14.55
CA ALA A 149 3.02 -1.57 -13.50
C ALA A 149 3.63 -2.91 -13.95
N PRO A 150 4.67 -3.44 -13.29
CA PRO A 150 5.25 -4.73 -13.65
C PRO A 150 4.29 -5.88 -13.28
N ALA A 151 3.91 -6.72 -14.26
CA ALA A 151 3.08 -7.91 -14.07
C ALA A 151 1.78 -7.62 -13.28
N LEU A 152 0.97 -6.70 -13.81
CA LEU A 152 -0.34 -6.36 -13.28
C LEU A 152 -1.42 -7.32 -13.81
N ASP A 153 -1.45 -8.52 -13.24
CA ASP A 153 -2.48 -9.51 -13.56
C ASP A 153 -3.81 -9.23 -12.83
N PRO A 154 -4.95 -9.68 -13.36
CA PRO A 154 -6.23 -9.60 -12.66
C PRO A 154 -6.17 -10.23 -11.26
N GLY A 155 -6.82 -9.61 -10.28
CA GLY A 155 -6.84 -10.07 -8.88
C GLY A 155 -5.66 -9.63 -8.04
N ARG A 156 -4.56 -9.14 -8.65
CA ARG A 156 -3.32 -8.88 -7.90
C ARG A 156 -3.38 -7.73 -6.91
N VAL A 157 -4.30 -6.81 -7.12
CA VAL A 157 -4.45 -5.58 -6.33
C VAL A 157 -5.81 -5.48 -5.64
N ASP A 158 -6.62 -6.54 -5.67
CA ASP A 158 -7.97 -6.57 -5.10
C ASP A 158 -7.98 -6.24 -3.60
N HIS A 159 -6.92 -6.61 -2.89
CA HIS A 159 -6.75 -6.27 -1.48
C HIS A 159 -6.77 -4.77 -1.19
N LEU A 160 -6.44 -3.92 -2.17
CA LEU A 160 -6.51 -2.46 -2.04
C LEU A 160 -7.96 -1.96 -2.04
N ALA A 161 -8.86 -2.67 -2.73
CA ALA A 161 -10.25 -2.27 -2.92
C ALA A 161 -11.17 -2.70 -1.76
N VAL A 162 -10.63 -3.37 -0.74
CA VAL A 162 -11.40 -3.76 0.45
C VAL A 162 -11.97 -2.52 1.12
N ARG A 163 -13.31 -2.44 1.21
CA ARG A 163 -14.06 -1.29 1.73
C ARG A 163 -13.78 0.02 0.96
N TRP A 164 -13.49 -0.08 -0.33
CA TRP A 164 -13.31 1.07 -1.20
C TRP A 164 -14.04 0.87 -2.54
N PRO A 165 -15.36 1.18 -2.59
CA PRO A 165 -16.20 0.93 -3.77
C PRO A 165 -15.65 1.56 -5.05
N ALA A 166 -15.21 2.82 -4.99
CA ALA A 166 -14.68 3.52 -6.16
C ALA A 166 -13.45 2.83 -6.78
N LEU A 167 -12.54 2.28 -5.96
CA LEU A 167 -11.42 1.50 -6.48
C LEU A 167 -11.89 0.13 -7.01
N ALA A 168 -12.84 -0.52 -6.35
CA ALA A 168 -13.39 -1.79 -6.82
C ALA A 168 -14.04 -1.66 -8.21
N GLU A 169 -14.86 -0.63 -8.41
CA GLU A 169 -15.48 -0.28 -9.69
C GLU A 169 -14.42 0.00 -10.77
N PHE A 170 -13.43 0.83 -10.45
CA PHE A 170 -12.30 1.09 -11.34
C PHE A 170 -11.57 -0.21 -11.77
N LEU A 171 -11.27 -1.11 -10.82
CA LEU A 171 -10.62 -2.37 -11.14
C LEU A 171 -11.49 -3.27 -12.02
N GLN A 172 -12.81 -3.26 -11.84
CA GLN A 172 -13.74 -4.01 -12.68
C GLN A 172 -13.80 -3.45 -14.11
N GLU A 173 -13.95 -2.13 -14.26
CA GLU A 173 -13.97 -1.45 -15.57
C GLU A 173 -12.70 -1.73 -16.38
N ARG A 174 -11.56 -1.80 -15.70
CA ARG A 174 -10.25 -2.07 -16.30
C ARG A 174 -9.92 -3.55 -16.42
N GLN A 175 -10.84 -4.45 -16.06
CA GLN A 175 -10.65 -5.91 -16.09
C GLN A 175 -9.45 -6.38 -15.24
N LEU A 176 -9.15 -5.65 -14.17
CA LEU A 176 -8.08 -5.91 -13.21
C LEU A 176 -8.59 -6.60 -11.93
N ALA A 177 -9.90 -6.60 -11.68
CA ALA A 177 -10.49 -7.37 -10.58
C ALA A 177 -10.38 -8.88 -10.87
N ALA A 178 -10.26 -9.70 -9.82
CA ALA A 178 -10.36 -11.15 -9.98
C ALA A 178 -11.68 -11.53 -10.66
N ARG A 179 -11.62 -12.49 -11.58
CA ARG A 179 -12.84 -13.06 -12.17
C ARG A 179 -13.56 -13.82 -11.05
N ALA A 180 -14.84 -13.53 -10.85
CA ALA A 180 -15.68 -14.42 -10.05
C ALA A 180 -15.75 -15.74 -10.83
N ASP A 181 -15.14 -16.80 -10.28
CA ASP A 181 -15.30 -18.14 -10.83
C ASP A 181 -16.81 -18.47 -10.77
N SER A 182 -17.43 -18.58 -11.94
CA SER A 182 -18.86 -18.88 -12.14
C SER A 182 -19.18 -20.35 -11.96
#